data_AF-A0A9Q1HIW0-F1
#
_entry.id   AF-A0A9Q1HIW0-F1
#
_cell.length_a   1.000
_cell.length_b   1.000
_cell.length_c   1.000
_cell.angle_alpha   90.00
_cell.angle_beta   90.00
_cell.angle_gamma   90.00
#
_symmetry.space_group_name_H-M   'P 1'
#
loop_
_entity.id
_entity.type
_entity.pdbx_description
1 polymer ?
#
loop_
_entity_poly.entity_id
_entity_poly.type
_entity_poly.pdbx_seq_one_letter_code
_entity_poly.pdbx_strand_id
1 'polypeptide(L)'
;MESCLLLHFKLCDLCRGPTEAVVWKVVGTTVRIRKQCREFGSITFWDSQNFISSIPEGNLRLGAGILFSGSKPSQALRVFSHIKCPVISLRSFTRHQTKWLHPVINLVWKTKQEEMIEGLRQIGVPVNLGGDGRSDSPGHSAKYGSYTLIDLDWNMVLHQELVQSDEVSSSNAMELEGLKRGLDFLSQQDIQGGSLVTDRHRESSSLFSLYGVHILNVFNVSYCIPGVSKKIDKIAKKSCSEAGKWSKSISNHLYWVAASTTDGDSDMMLAKWLSVANHIQDIHDHETDFP
;
A
#
# COMPACT_ATOMS: atom_id res chain seq x y z
N MET A 1 32.01 0.09 -22.74
CA MET A 1 30.62 0.03 -23.26
C MET A 1 30.49 0.86 -24.53
N GLU A 2 30.88 2.14 -24.51
CA GLU A 2 30.84 3.03 -25.69
C GLU A 2 31.66 2.49 -26.88
N SER A 3 32.88 2.00 -26.64
CA SER A 3 33.73 1.41 -27.68
C SER A 3 33.09 0.22 -28.39
N CYS A 4 32.38 -0.65 -27.66
CA CYS A 4 31.67 -1.79 -28.24
C CYS A 4 30.48 -1.34 -29.10
N LEU A 5 29.72 -0.35 -28.64
CA LEU A 5 28.57 0.18 -29.38
C LEU A 5 28.99 0.80 -30.72
N LEU A 6 30.07 1.58 -30.74
CA LEU A 6 30.60 2.21 -31.95
C LEU A 6 31.05 1.21 -33.02
N LEU A 7 31.34 -0.05 -32.66
CA LEU A 7 31.69 -1.09 -33.64
C LEU A 7 30.57 -1.37 -34.65
N HIS A 8 29.31 -1.09 -34.27
CA HIS A 8 28.15 -1.28 -35.13
C HIS A 8 27.92 -0.13 -36.12
N PHE A 9 28.69 0.96 -36.02
CA PHE A 9 28.52 2.17 -36.83
C PHE A 9 29.73 2.45 -37.74
N LYS A 10 30.39 1.38 -38.22
CA LYS A 10 31.57 1.46 -39.10
C LYS A 10 31.26 1.64 -40.58
N LEU A 11 30.02 1.38 -41.01
CA LEU A 11 29.60 1.43 -42.40
C LEU A 11 28.47 2.43 -42.63
N CYS A 12 28.51 3.09 -43.80
CA CYS A 12 27.44 3.94 -44.29
C CYS A 12 26.21 3.11 -44.69
N ASP A 13 25.01 3.59 -44.38
CA ASP A 13 23.77 2.89 -44.73
C ASP A 13 23.47 2.93 -46.24
N LEU A 14 24.05 3.91 -46.96
CA LEU A 14 23.84 4.13 -48.39
C LEU A 14 24.93 3.46 -49.25
N CYS A 15 26.21 3.87 -49.11
CA CYS A 15 27.30 3.33 -49.94
C CYS A 15 28.04 2.13 -49.36
N ARG A 16 27.74 1.73 -48.12
CA ARG A 16 28.51 0.72 -47.38
C ARG A 16 30.00 1.04 -47.19
N GLY A 17 30.44 2.26 -47.52
CA GLY A 17 31.80 2.75 -47.27
C GLY A 17 32.07 3.06 -45.79
N PRO A 18 33.33 3.34 -45.43
CA PRO A 18 33.74 3.57 -44.04
C PRO A 18 33.12 4.85 -43.46
N THR A 19 32.73 4.79 -42.18
CA THR A 19 32.17 5.93 -41.44
C THR A 19 32.97 6.26 -40.18
N GLU A 20 32.90 7.54 -39.80
CA GLU A 20 33.34 8.02 -38.49
C GLU A 20 32.13 8.21 -37.60
N ALA A 21 32.05 7.42 -36.53
CA ALA A 21 30.97 7.48 -35.56
C ALA A 21 31.49 7.87 -34.19
N VAL A 22 30.80 8.78 -33.52
CA VAL A 22 31.11 9.24 -32.17
C VAL A 22 29.85 9.30 -31.33
N VAL A 23 30.01 9.05 -30.02
CA VAL A 23 28.96 9.39 -29.05
C VAL A 23 28.85 10.90 -29.00
N TRP A 24 27.80 11.44 -29.62
CA TRP A 24 27.58 12.87 -29.75
C TRP A 24 26.97 13.47 -28.49
N LYS A 25 26.00 12.77 -27.90
CA LYS A 25 25.29 13.25 -26.72
C LYS A 25 24.78 12.10 -25.89
N VAL A 26 24.79 12.28 -24.58
CA VAL A 26 24.12 11.42 -23.61
C VAL A 26 23.08 12.25 -22.86
N VAL A 27 21.82 11.80 -22.84
CA VAL A 27 20.71 12.51 -22.20
C VAL A 27 19.92 11.55 -21.32
N GLY A 28 20.21 11.58 -20.02
CA GLY A 28 19.65 10.60 -19.09
C GLY A 28 20.06 9.19 -19.51
N THR A 29 19.07 8.39 -19.92
CA THR A 29 19.26 7.02 -20.40
C THR A 29 19.52 6.90 -21.91
N THR A 30 19.40 7.97 -22.71
CA THR A 30 19.66 7.91 -24.16
C THR A 30 21.12 8.18 -24.49
N VAL A 31 21.66 7.38 -25.41
CA VAL A 31 22.89 7.66 -26.14
C VAL A 31 22.56 8.04 -27.58
N ARG A 32 23.07 9.19 -28.04
CA ARG A 32 22.98 9.66 -29.42
C ARG A 32 24.33 9.54 -30.09
N ILE A 33 24.37 8.87 -31.24
CA ILE A 33 25.56 8.69 -32.06
C ILE A 33 25.45 9.61 -33.28
N ARG A 34 26.51 10.37 -33.56
CA ARG A 34 26.70 11.09 -34.82
C ARG A 34 27.59 10.24 -35.70
N LYS A 35 27.11 9.91 -36.90
CA LYS A 35 27.84 9.12 -37.91
C LYS A 35 28.06 9.97 -39.16
N GLN A 36 29.28 10.04 -39.65
CA GLN A 36 29.67 10.76 -40.86
C GLN A 36 30.28 9.80 -41.88
N CYS A 37 29.78 9.83 -43.11
CA CYS A 37 30.33 9.07 -44.23
C CYS A 37 31.64 9.70 -44.73
N ARG A 38 32.69 8.89 -44.92
CA ARG A 38 33.96 9.39 -45.47
C ARG A 38 33.90 9.68 -46.98
N GLU A 39 33.08 8.92 -47.71
CA GLU A 39 32.96 9.07 -49.17
C GLU A 39 32.14 10.31 -49.57
N PHE A 40 30.98 10.52 -48.94
CA PHE A 40 30.05 11.59 -49.32
C PHE A 40 29.95 12.73 -48.30
N GLY A 41 30.60 12.62 -47.14
CA GLY A 41 30.51 13.62 -46.07
C GLY A 41 29.15 13.68 -45.35
N SER A 42 28.14 12.91 -45.77
CA SER A 42 26.79 12.92 -45.21
C SER A 42 26.77 12.59 -43.71
N ILE A 43 26.01 13.34 -42.92
CA ILE A 43 25.88 13.17 -41.47
C ILE A 43 24.52 12.57 -41.14
N THR A 44 24.52 11.55 -40.29
CA THR A 44 23.31 10.89 -39.77
C THR A 44 23.40 10.78 -38.25
N PHE A 45 22.23 10.64 -37.61
CA PHE A 45 22.13 10.44 -36.17
C PHE A 45 21.38 9.16 -35.87
N TRP A 46 21.84 8.45 -34.85
CA TRP A 46 21.15 7.30 -34.30
C TRP A 46 20.94 7.51 -32.80
N ASP A 47 19.74 7.21 -32.32
CA ASP A 47 19.38 7.28 -30.90
C ASP A 47 19.13 5.87 -30.38
N SER A 48 19.60 5.59 -29.16
CA SER A 48 19.45 4.27 -28.55
C SER A 48 18.03 3.89 -28.17
N GLN A 49 17.08 4.83 -28.26
CA GLN A 49 15.68 4.65 -27.93
C GLN A 49 14.82 5.74 -28.54
N ASN A 50 13.51 5.48 -28.58
CA ASN A 50 12.52 6.45 -29.00
C ASN A 50 12.33 7.57 -27.96
N PHE A 51 11.66 8.62 -28.40
CA PHE A 51 11.27 9.75 -27.57
C PHE A 51 9.75 9.83 -27.48
N ILE A 52 9.24 10.05 -26.28
CA ILE A 52 7.85 10.46 -26.05
C ILE A 52 7.88 11.98 -25.97
N SER A 53 7.37 12.62 -27.03
CA SER A 53 7.56 14.05 -27.25
C SER A 53 9.06 14.40 -27.26
N SER A 54 9.56 15.18 -26.29
CA SER A 54 10.98 15.56 -26.18
C SER A 54 11.76 14.74 -25.14
N ILE A 55 11.20 13.66 -24.61
CA ILE A 55 11.76 12.93 -23.47
C ILE A 55 12.16 11.53 -23.92
N PRO A 56 13.41 11.11 -23.65
CA PRO A 56 13.80 9.72 -23.79
C PRO A 56 12.83 8.76 -23.09
N GLU A 57 12.33 7.77 -23.82
CA GLU A 57 11.35 6.83 -23.28
C GLU A 57 11.87 6.10 -22.03
N GLY A 58 13.12 5.66 -22.03
CA GLY A 58 13.79 5.03 -20.89
C GLY A 58 13.86 5.91 -19.65
N ASN A 59 13.84 7.24 -19.79
CA ASN A 59 13.79 8.13 -18.62
C ASN A 59 12.44 8.05 -17.90
N LEU A 60 11.35 7.90 -18.64
CA LEU A 60 10.02 7.73 -18.08
C LEU A 60 9.85 6.32 -17.52
N ARG A 61 10.26 5.29 -18.29
CA ARG A 61 10.20 3.88 -17.85
C ARG A 61 11.02 3.62 -16.59
N LEU A 62 12.24 4.16 -16.52
CA LEU A 62 13.07 4.04 -15.31
C LEU A 62 12.44 4.78 -14.13
N GLY A 63 11.95 6.00 -14.34
CA GLY A 63 11.25 6.76 -13.29
C GLY A 63 10.01 6.03 -12.77
N ALA A 64 9.20 5.47 -13.67
CA ALA A 64 8.06 4.63 -13.36
C ALA A 64 8.47 3.39 -12.56
N GLY A 65 9.47 2.64 -13.02
CA GLY A 65 9.96 1.45 -12.31
C GLY A 65 10.47 1.73 -10.90
N ILE A 66 11.19 2.85 -10.70
CA ILE A 66 11.63 3.29 -9.37
C ILE A 66 10.43 3.63 -8.49
N LEU A 67 9.49 4.43 -8.99
CA LEU A 67 8.35 4.90 -8.21
C LEU A 67 7.39 3.77 -7.84
N PHE A 68 6.98 2.96 -8.82
CA PHE A 68 5.94 1.95 -8.64
C PHE A 68 6.41 0.75 -7.81
N SER A 69 7.72 0.50 -7.75
CA SER A 69 8.30 -0.51 -6.86
C SER A 69 8.51 -0.03 -5.42
N GLY A 70 8.25 1.24 -5.12
CA GLY A 70 8.56 1.83 -3.81
C GLY A 70 10.07 1.98 -3.55
N SER A 71 10.90 1.93 -4.60
CA SER A 71 12.35 2.03 -4.46
C SER A 71 12.79 3.44 -4.09
N LYS A 72 13.83 3.56 -3.23
CA LYS A 72 14.44 4.85 -2.91
C LYS A 72 15.13 5.42 -4.16
N PRO A 73 14.67 6.56 -4.73
CA PRO A 73 15.19 7.06 -6.00
C PRO A 73 16.69 7.39 -5.95
N SER A 74 17.14 8.00 -4.85
CA SER A 74 18.55 8.33 -4.64
C SER A 74 19.45 7.11 -4.56
N GLN A 75 18.95 5.97 -4.09
CA GLN A 75 19.69 4.71 -4.05
C GLN A 75 19.71 4.05 -5.43
N ALA A 76 18.55 3.95 -6.08
CA ALA A 76 18.42 3.35 -7.41
C ALA A 76 19.31 4.07 -8.44
N LEU A 77 19.21 5.40 -8.55
CA LEU A 77 20.03 6.20 -9.49
C LEU A 77 21.53 6.10 -9.19
N ARG A 78 21.90 5.92 -7.92
CA ARG A 78 23.28 5.75 -7.50
C ARG A 78 23.86 4.41 -7.96
N VAL A 79 23.06 3.34 -8.01
CA VAL A 79 23.51 2.05 -8.57
C VAL A 79 23.95 2.22 -10.02
N PHE A 80 23.12 2.84 -10.87
CA PHE A 80 23.46 3.13 -12.27
C PHE A 80 24.74 3.98 -12.39
N SER A 81 24.88 4.96 -11.49
CA SER A 81 26.07 5.82 -11.45
C SER A 81 27.35 5.04 -11.15
N HIS A 82 27.33 4.08 -10.21
CA HIS A 82 28.50 3.26 -9.87
C HIS A 82 28.95 2.34 -11.01
N ILE A 83 28.00 1.78 -11.76
CA ILE A 83 28.30 0.93 -12.92
C ILE A 83 28.57 1.76 -14.19
N LYS A 84 28.66 3.10 -14.06
CA LYS A 84 28.87 4.06 -15.16
C LYS A 84 27.83 3.92 -16.28
N CYS A 85 26.61 3.57 -15.92
CA CYS A 85 25.47 3.53 -16.84
C CYS A 85 24.79 4.91 -16.84
N PRO A 86 24.62 5.56 -18.01
CA PRO A 86 23.91 6.83 -18.11
C PRO A 86 22.50 6.76 -17.53
N VAL A 87 22.15 7.74 -16.70
CA VAL A 87 20.90 7.75 -15.97
C VAL A 87 20.39 9.18 -15.75
N ILE A 88 19.09 9.33 -15.48
CA ILE A 88 18.50 10.61 -15.13
C ILE A 88 19.00 11.11 -13.76
N SER A 89 19.03 12.44 -13.59
CA SER A 89 19.27 13.05 -12.28
C SER A 89 18.05 12.89 -11.37
N LEU A 90 18.25 13.03 -10.05
CA LEU A 90 17.15 13.08 -9.09
C LEU A 90 16.17 14.23 -9.41
N ARG A 91 16.68 15.39 -9.85
CA ARG A 91 15.85 16.52 -10.30
C ARG A 91 14.96 16.16 -11.49
N SER A 92 15.53 15.45 -12.47
CA SER A 92 14.77 14.96 -13.62
C SER A 92 13.72 13.95 -13.17
N PHE A 93 14.07 13.00 -12.30
CA PHE A 93 13.12 12.05 -11.71
C PHE A 93 11.94 12.76 -11.04
N THR A 94 12.18 13.71 -10.13
CA THR A 94 11.12 14.45 -9.43
C THR A 94 10.24 15.22 -10.42
N ARG A 95 10.83 15.87 -11.42
CA ARG A 95 10.07 16.54 -12.48
C ARG A 95 9.20 15.56 -13.25
N HIS A 96 9.70 14.36 -13.54
CA HIS A 96 8.96 13.35 -14.28
C HIS A 96 7.81 12.79 -13.44
N GLN A 97 8.06 12.60 -12.14
CA GLN A 97 7.09 12.17 -11.17
C GLN A 97 5.89 13.12 -11.11
N THR A 98 6.12 14.41 -10.88
CA THR A 98 5.04 15.41 -10.79
C THR A 98 4.28 15.60 -12.11
N LYS A 99 4.99 15.59 -13.25
CA LYS A 99 4.36 15.90 -14.55
C LYS A 99 3.64 14.74 -15.21
N TRP A 100 4.08 13.50 -14.98
CA TRP A 100 3.57 12.34 -15.71
C TRP A 100 3.22 11.17 -14.80
N LEU A 101 4.11 10.77 -13.88
CA LEU A 101 3.89 9.54 -13.13
C LEU A 101 2.74 9.66 -12.12
N HIS A 102 2.69 10.75 -11.34
CA HIS A 102 1.58 11.02 -10.41
C HIS A 102 0.24 11.19 -11.14
N PRO A 103 0.15 11.98 -12.22
CA PRO A 103 -1.08 12.04 -13.02
C PRO A 103 -1.56 10.68 -13.53
N VAL A 104 -0.65 9.82 -14.00
CA VAL A 104 -1.01 8.47 -14.47
C VAL A 104 -1.49 7.58 -13.33
N ILE A 105 -0.84 7.63 -12.16
CA ILE A 105 -1.32 6.92 -10.96
C ILE A 105 -2.74 7.38 -10.62
N ASN A 106 -2.98 8.69 -10.58
CA ASN A 106 -4.28 9.26 -10.25
C ASN A 106 -5.34 8.89 -11.28
N LEU A 107 -4.99 8.87 -12.57
CA LEU A 107 -5.89 8.45 -13.64
C LEU A 107 -6.30 6.99 -13.44
N VAL A 108 -5.33 6.08 -13.28
CA VAL A 108 -5.61 4.65 -13.08
C VAL A 108 -6.42 4.42 -11.81
N TRP A 109 -6.06 5.08 -10.71
CA TRP A 109 -6.80 4.99 -9.45
C TRP A 109 -8.25 5.42 -9.62
N LYS A 110 -8.50 6.61 -10.19
CA LYS A 110 -9.86 7.13 -10.39
C LYS A 110 -10.69 6.24 -11.30
N THR A 111 -10.14 5.81 -12.44
CA THR A 111 -10.84 4.91 -13.34
C THR A 111 -11.23 3.60 -12.64
N LYS A 112 -10.31 3.01 -11.85
CA LYS A 112 -10.61 1.79 -11.11
C LYS A 112 -11.58 2.00 -9.96
N GLN A 113 -11.48 3.12 -9.26
CA GLN A 113 -12.41 3.48 -8.20
C GLN A 113 -13.83 3.68 -8.75
N GLU A 114 -13.97 4.39 -9.87
CA GLU A 114 -15.26 4.57 -10.56
C GLU A 114 -15.87 3.23 -11.00
N GLU A 115 -15.08 2.34 -11.59
CA GLU A 115 -15.52 0.98 -11.96
C GLU A 115 -16.03 0.19 -10.73
N MET A 116 -15.31 0.26 -9.60
CA MET A 116 -15.71 -0.44 -8.36
C MET A 116 -16.99 0.15 -7.75
N ILE A 117 -17.08 1.49 -7.65
CA ILE A 117 -18.24 2.18 -7.09
C ILE A 117 -19.49 1.91 -7.94
N GLU A 118 -19.37 1.94 -9.26
CA GLU A 118 -20.48 1.63 -10.16
C GLU A 118 -20.95 0.17 -9.99
N GLY A 119 -20.01 -0.77 -9.84
CA GLY A 119 -20.34 -2.17 -9.52
C GLY A 119 -21.12 -2.31 -8.21
N LEU A 120 -20.70 -1.62 -7.16
CA LEU A 120 -21.37 -1.65 -5.85
C LEU A 120 -22.76 -1.02 -5.89
N ARG A 121 -22.93 0.09 -6.61
CA ARG A 121 -24.25 0.71 -6.82
C ARG A 121 -25.23 -0.24 -7.49
N GLN A 122 -24.77 -1.00 -8.48
CA GLN A 122 -25.61 -1.96 -9.20
C GLN A 122 -26.01 -3.15 -8.33
N ILE A 123 -25.13 -3.59 -7.42
CA ILE A 123 -25.47 -4.63 -6.45
C ILE A 123 -26.52 -4.11 -5.45
N GLY A 124 -26.38 -2.85 -5.01
CA GLY A 124 -27.39 -2.18 -4.17
C GLY A 124 -27.52 -2.75 -2.76
N VAL A 125 -26.51 -3.48 -2.29
CA VAL A 125 -26.46 -4.00 -0.91
C VAL A 125 -25.51 -3.14 -0.06
N PRO A 126 -25.79 -2.99 1.25
CA PRO A 126 -24.88 -2.31 2.15
C PRO A 126 -23.51 -2.99 2.20
N VAL A 127 -22.44 -2.20 2.17
CA VAL A 127 -21.05 -2.73 2.16
C VAL A 127 -20.53 -2.99 3.57
N ASN A 128 -19.79 -4.09 3.75
CA ASN A 128 -19.06 -4.37 4.98
C ASN A 128 -17.66 -3.75 4.89
N LEU A 129 -17.41 -2.74 5.71
CA LEU A 129 -16.22 -1.92 5.62
C LEU A 129 -15.14 -2.36 6.62
N GLY A 130 -13.90 -2.33 6.18
CA GLY A 130 -12.70 -2.30 7.02
C GLY A 130 -12.06 -0.93 6.94
N GLY A 131 -11.64 -0.37 8.06
CA GLY A 131 -10.99 0.93 8.13
C GLY A 131 -9.72 0.89 8.96
N ASP A 132 -8.63 1.48 8.45
CA ASP A 132 -7.38 1.64 9.20
C ASP A 132 -6.64 2.94 8.83
N GLY A 133 -6.00 3.53 9.83
CA GLY A 133 -5.21 4.74 9.74
C GLY A 133 -3.71 4.46 9.74
N ARG A 134 -2.97 5.19 8.92
CA ARG A 134 -1.50 5.13 8.88
C ARG A 134 -0.89 6.52 8.92
N SER A 135 0.02 6.73 9.87
CA SER A 135 0.77 7.98 10.00
C SER A 135 2.15 7.91 9.33
N ASP A 136 2.61 9.06 8.84
CA ASP A 136 3.94 9.20 8.21
C ASP A 136 5.11 9.05 9.19
N SER A 137 4.87 9.34 10.48
CA SER A 137 5.86 9.18 11.55
C SER A 137 5.20 8.69 12.85
N PRO A 138 5.98 8.05 13.76
CA PRO A 138 5.45 7.59 15.04
C PRO A 138 5.14 8.74 16.01
N GLY A 139 4.14 8.53 16.87
CA GLY A 139 3.83 9.43 17.98
C GLY A 139 3.09 10.70 17.57
N HIS A 140 3.17 11.74 18.40
CA HIS A 140 2.37 12.96 18.23
C HIS A 140 2.91 13.96 17.19
N SER A 141 4.00 13.62 16.49
CA SER A 141 4.65 14.49 15.50
C SER A 141 4.27 14.21 14.05
N ALA A 142 3.31 13.31 13.81
CA ALA A 142 2.87 12.98 12.45
C ALA A 142 2.31 14.20 11.73
N LYS A 143 2.80 14.43 10.51
CA LYS A 143 2.37 15.54 9.67
C LYS A 143 1.23 15.12 8.75
N TYR A 144 1.29 13.89 8.27
CA TYR A 144 0.32 13.31 7.36
C TYR A 144 -0.20 11.99 7.90
N GLY A 145 -1.52 11.82 7.86
CA GLY A 145 -2.21 10.56 8.14
C GLY A 145 -3.03 10.15 6.92
N SER A 146 -2.89 8.91 6.48
CA SER A 146 -3.76 8.33 5.47
C SER A 146 -4.76 7.38 6.12
N TYR A 147 -6.04 7.50 5.80
CA TYR A 147 -7.06 6.55 6.20
C TYR A 147 -7.52 5.75 4.99
N THR A 148 -7.63 4.43 5.12
CA THR A 148 -8.02 3.54 4.02
C THR A 148 -9.29 2.81 4.39
N LEU A 149 -10.30 2.89 3.52
CA LEU A 149 -11.52 2.11 3.60
C LEU A 149 -11.49 1.00 2.57
N ILE A 150 -11.74 -0.23 3.03
CA ILE A 150 -11.82 -1.43 2.22
C ILE A 150 -13.21 -2.06 2.34
N ASP A 151 -13.67 -2.70 1.27
CA ASP A 151 -14.77 -3.64 1.31
C ASP A 151 -14.23 -5.02 1.73
N LEU A 152 -14.77 -5.58 2.81
CA LEU A 152 -14.34 -6.85 3.39
C LEU A 152 -14.87 -8.06 2.64
N ASP A 153 -16.01 -7.94 1.95
CA ASP A 153 -16.60 -9.04 1.19
C ASP A 153 -15.84 -9.24 -0.13
N TRP A 154 -15.48 -8.13 -0.77
CA TRP A 154 -14.79 -8.14 -2.06
C TRP A 154 -13.27 -7.96 -1.97
N ASN A 155 -12.72 -7.69 -0.78
CA ASN A 155 -11.30 -7.43 -0.55
C ASN A 155 -10.74 -6.32 -1.44
N MET A 156 -11.51 -5.24 -1.62
CA MET A 156 -11.14 -4.11 -2.48
C MET A 156 -10.96 -2.81 -1.69
N VAL A 157 -10.00 -1.99 -2.10
CA VAL A 157 -9.83 -0.66 -1.51
C VAL A 157 -10.83 0.29 -2.16
N LEU A 158 -11.82 0.76 -1.40
CA LEU A 158 -12.86 1.66 -1.89
C LEU A 158 -12.40 3.10 -1.93
N HIS A 159 -11.68 3.53 -0.88
CA HIS A 159 -11.29 4.93 -0.74
C HIS A 159 -10.03 5.05 0.13
N GLN A 160 -9.21 6.04 -0.18
CA GLN A 160 -8.07 6.43 0.64
C GLN A 160 -8.04 7.95 0.75
N GLU A 161 -8.05 8.44 1.97
CA GLU A 161 -8.03 9.86 2.29
C GLU A 161 -6.70 10.24 2.93
N LEU A 162 -6.13 11.38 2.52
CA LEU A 162 -4.92 11.94 3.12
C LEU A 162 -5.28 13.21 3.91
N VAL A 163 -5.01 13.19 5.21
CA VAL A 163 -5.27 14.31 6.12
C VAL A 163 -3.93 14.87 6.59
N GLN A 164 -3.75 16.19 6.50
CA GLN A 164 -2.62 16.87 7.11
C GLN A 164 -2.97 17.32 8.54
N SER A 165 -2.02 17.23 9.46
CA SER A 165 -2.22 17.55 10.88
C SER A 165 -2.68 18.98 11.14
N ASP A 166 -2.39 19.92 10.22
CA ASP A 166 -2.80 21.33 10.36
C ASP A 166 -4.26 21.58 9.97
N GLU A 167 -4.88 20.62 9.28
CA GLU A 167 -6.31 20.64 8.95
C GLU A 167 -7.17 20.22 10.15
N VAL A 168 -6.55 19.64 11.17
CA VAL A 168 -7.20 19.06 12.35
C VAL A 168 -6.54 19.53 13.64
N SER A 169 -7.13 19.17 14.79
CA SER A 169 -6.64 19.61 16.09
C SER A 169 -5.33 18.95 16.53
N SER A 170 -5.01 17.77 16.00
CA SER A 170 -3.78 17.04 16.32
C SER A 170 -3.51 15.89 15.33
N SER A 171 -2.30 15.35 15.36
CA SER A 171 -1.94 14.13 14.65
C SER A 171 -2.84 12.94 14.99
N ASN A 172 -3.30 12.84 16.24
CA ASN A 172 -4.23 11.79 16.65
C ASN A 172 -5.64 11.97 16.04
N ALA A 173 -6.02 13.19 15.66
CA ALA A 173 -7.33 13.48 15.09
C ALA A 173 -7.41 13.16 13.59
N MET A 174 -6.27 13.01 12.91
CA MET A 174 -6.21 12.72 11.47
C MET A 174 -6.90 11.41 11.09
N GLU A 175 -6.82 10.40 11.96
CA GLU A 175 -7.43 9.09 11.71
C GLU A 175 -8.96 9.17 11.68
N LEU A 176 -9.55 9.79 12.71
CA LEU A 176 -10.99 10.02 12.78
C LEU A 176 -11.49 10.92 11.65
N GLU A 177 -10.73 11.97 11.32
CA GLU A 177 -11.07 12.86 10.20
C GLU A 177 -11.03 12.12 8.86
N GLY A 178 -10.00 11.30 8.63
CA GLY A 178 -9.88 10.48 7.43
C GLY A 178 -11.03 9.47 7.30
N LEU A 179 -11.46 8.86 8.41
CA LEU A 179 -12.65 8.00 8.44
C LEU A 179 -13.91 8.78 8.03
N LYS A 180 -14.15 9.96 8.63
CA LYS A 180 -15.33 10.78 8.31
C LYS A 180 -15.38 11.16 6.83
N ARG A 181 -14.28 11.68 6.30
CA ARG A 181 -14.18 12.05 4.87
C ARG A 181 -14.38 10.85 3.95
N GLY A 182 -13.87 9.68 4.33
CA GLY A 182 -14.10 8.43 3.60
C GLY A 182 -15.57 7.99 3.61
N LEU A 183 -16.26 8.09 4.75
CA LEU A 183 -17.69 7.81 4.84
C LEU A 183 -18.54 8.84 4.10
N ASP A 184 -18.17 10.13 4.16
CA ASP A 184 -18.79 11.20 3.37
C ASP A 184 -18.67 10.91 1.87
N PHE A 185 -17.48 10.47 1.41
CA PHE A 185 -17.27 10.08 0.03
C PHE A 185 -18.21 8.95 -0.39
N LEU A 186 -18.32 7.87 0.40
CA LEU A 186 -19.21 6.76 0.09
C LEU A 186 -20.68 7.19 0.05
N SER A 187 -21.10 8.02 1.00
CA SER A 187 -22.45 8.58 1.06
C SER A 187 -22.75 9.44 -0.18
N GLN A 188 -21.82 10.29 -0.61
CA GLN A 188 -21.92 11.07 -1.85
C GLN A 188 -21.95 10.19 -3.11
N GLN A 189 -21.45 8.96 -3.01
CA GLN A 189 -21.53 7.98 -4.08
C GLN A 189 -22.78 7.08 -3.99
N ASP A 190 -23.76 7.38 -3.12
CA ASP A 190 -24.95 6.55 -2.89
C ASP A 190 -24.62 5.11 -2.44
N ILE A 191 -23.45 4.91 -1.80
CA ILE A 191 -23.03 3.64 -1.22
C ILE A 191 -23.44 3.60 0.24
N GLN A 192 -24.33 2.69 0.60
CA GLN A 192 -24.74 2.46 1.99
C GLN A 192 -23.72 1.59 2.72
N GLY A 193 -23.27 2.00 3.91
CA GLY A 193 -22.46 1.14 4.76
C GLY A 193 -23.34 0.25 5.64
N GLY A 194 -23.05 -1.05 5.66
CA GLY A 194 -23.70 -2.02 6.53
C GLY A 194 -22.99 -2.10 7.89
N SER A 195 -21.74 -2.55 7.86
CA SER A 195 -20.88 -2.64 9.05
C SER A 195 -19.54 -1.94 8.82
N LEU A 196 -18.88 -1.52 9.90
CA LEU A 196 -17.50 -1.01 9.87
C LEU A 196 -16.67 -1.68 10.96
N VAL A 197 -15.62 -2.37 10.54
CA VAL A 197 -14.56 -2.93 11.37
C VAL A 197 -13.38 -1.97 11.36
N THR A 198 -13.03 -1.46 12.53
CA THR A 198 -11.97 -0.46 12.70
C THR A 198 -11.25 -0.72 14.01
N ASP A 199 -10.02 -0.22 14.12
CA ASP A 199 -9.35 -0.16 15.41
C ASP A 199 -10.03 0.81 16.37
N ARG A 200 -9.86 0.55 17.68
CA ARG A 200 -10.55 1.17 18.83
C ARG A 200 -10.91 2.65 18.64
N HIS A 201 -12.07 2.93 18.06
CA HIS A 201 -12.67 4.26 18.03
C HIS A 201 -13.78 4.35 19.08
N ARG A 202 -13.54 5.18 20.11
CA ARG A 202 -14.51 5.40 21.21
C ARG A 202 -15.80 6.10 20.75
N GLU A 203 -15.83 6.65 19.53
CA GLU A 203 -16.92 7.47 18.99
C GLU A 203 -17.93 6.67 18.14
N SER A 204 -18.13 5.39 18.46
CA SER A 204 -18.95 4.48 17.65
C SER A 204 -20.41 4.93 17.46
N SER A 205 -21.03 5.51 18.49
CA SER A 205 -22.45 5.89 18.44
C SER A 205 -22.73 7.12 17.56
N SER A 206 -21.80 8.07 17.47
CA SER A 206 -21.99 9.28 16.64
C SER A 206 -21.90 8.96 15.14
N LEU A 207 -20.97 8.09 14.77
CA LEU A 207 -20.79 7.65 13.38
C LEU A 207 -21.98 6.83 12.87
N PHE A 208 -22.56 5.95 13.69
CA PHE A 208 -23.79 5.23 13.32
C PHE A 208 -24.94 6.20 13.03
N SER A 209 -25.15 7.18 13.92
CA SER A 209 -26.21 8.19 13.77
C SER A 209 -26.06 9.04 12.50
N LEU A 210 -24.82 9.32 12.05
CA LEU A 210 -24.54 10.18 10.91
C LEU A 210 -24.56 9.43 9.57
N TYR A 211 -24.05 8.20 9.55
CA TYR A 211 -23.77 7.48 8.31
C TYR A 211 -24.57 6.18 8.13
N GLY A 212 -25.38 5.79 9.12
CA GLY A 212 -26.12 4.52 9.10
C GLY A 212 -25.23 3.28 9.23
N VAL A 213 -23.94 3.46 9.57
CA VAL A 213 -22.95 2.37 9.59
C VAL A 213 -22.81 1.78 10.97
N HIS A 214 -23.14 0.50 11.12
CA HIS A 214 -22.96 -0.20 12.37
C HIS A 214 -21.47 -0.45 12.62
N ILE A 215 -20.88 0.29 13.56
CA ILE A 215 -19.51 0.04 13.97
C ILE A 215 -19.49 -1.26 14.77
N LEU A 216 -18.97 -2.29 14.13
CA LEU A 216 -18.56 -3.49 14.82
C LEU A 216 -17.20 -3.16 15.43
N ASN A 217 -17.22 -2.74 16.70
CA ASN A 217 -16.04 -2.78 17.55
C ASN A 217 -15.70 -4.24 17.83
N VAL A 218 -15.41 -5.00 16.77
CA VAL A 218 -14.78 -6.30 16.90
C VAL A 218 -13.42 -5.97 17.47
N PHE A 219 -13.23 -6.24 18.77
CA PHE A 219 -11.89 -6.27 19.32
C PHE A 219 -11.12 -7.26 18.45
N ASN A 220 -10.34 -6.73 17.51
CA ASN A 220 -9.59 -7.57 16.62
C ASN A 220 -8.68 -8.40 17.53
N VAL A 221 -8.96 -9.70 17.58
CA VAL A 221 -8.35 -10.65 18.51
C VAL A 221 -6.82 -10.57 18.43
N SER A 222 -6.29 -10.19 17.27
CA SER A 222 -4.86 -9.94 17.06
C SER A 222 -4.26 -8.85 17.97
N TYR A 223 -5.04 -7.89 18.47
CA TYR A 223 -4.58 -6.91 19.46
C TYR A 223 -4.68 -7.42 20.90
N CYS A 224 -5.66 -8.29 21.19
CA CYS A 224 -5.85 -8.87 22.52
C CYS A 224 -4.77 -9.92 22.83
N ILE A 225 -4.40 -10.73 21.83
CA ILE A 225 -3.47 -11.86 21.98
C ILE A 225 -2.10 -11.46 22.52
N PRO A 226 -1.40 -10.44 21.98
CA PRO A 226 -0.12 -10.00 22.53
C PRO A 226 -0.24 -9.58 24.00
N GLY A 227 -1.37 -8.99 24.40
CA GLY A 227 -1.65 -8.64 25.79
C GLY A 227 -1.83 -9.86 26.69
N VAL A 228 -2.59 -10.86 26.23
CA VAL A 228 -2.79 -12.14 26.93
C VAL A 228 -1.47 -12.90 27.07
N SER A 229 -0.73 -13.09 25.96
CA SER A 229 0.58 -13.75 25.96
C SER A 229 1.55 -13.08 26.93
N LYS A 230 1.67 -11.75 26.92
CA LYS A 230 2.54 -11.02 27.86
C LYS A 230 2.16 -11.24 29.32
N LYS A 231 0.87 -11.35 29.64
CA LYS A 231 0.41 -11.64 31.01
C LYS A 231 0.77 -13.08 31.41
N ILE A 232 0.58 -14.05 30.53
CA ILE A 232 0.96 -15.45 30.77
C ILE A 232 2.47 -15.56 30.95
N ASP A 233 3.27 -14.93 30.10
CA ASP A 233 4.73 -14.92 30.21
C ASP A 233 5.20 -14.32 31.54
N LYS A 234 4.50 -13.28 32.03
CA LYS A 234 4.80 -12.66 33.33
C LYS A 234 4.50 -13.62 34.49
N ILE A 235 3.42 -14.39 34.43
CA ILE A 235 3.09 -15.45 35.40
C ILE A 235 4.15 -16.57 35.33
N ALA A 236 4.50 -16.98 34.11
CA ALA A 236 5.47 -18.03 33.86
C ALA A 236 6.84 -17.73 34.46
N LYS A 237 7.28 -16.48 34.35
CA LYS A 237 8.55 -16.01 34.93
C LYS A 237 8.53 -15.84 36.45
N LYS A 238 7.36 -15.57 37.04
CA LYS A 238 7.27 -15.24 38.47
C LYS A 238 6.93 -16.42 39.36
N SER A 239 5.97 -17.25 38.97
CA SER A 239 5.35 -18.20 39.89
C SER A 239 5.04 -19.57 39.31
N CYS A 240 4.86 -19.71 37.99
CA CYS A 240 4.46 -20.99 37.38
C CYS A 240 5.02 -21.17 35.96
N SER A 241 6.23 -21.70 35.83
CA SER A 241 6.89 -21.92 34.53
C SER A 241 6.04 -22.73 33.55
N GLU A 242 5.24 -23.66 34.06
CA GLU A 242 4.32 -24.50 33.27
C GLU A 242 3.25 -23.68 32.55
N ALA A 243 2.78 -22.57 33.12
CA ALA A 243 1.81 -21.68 32.48
C ALA A 243 2.32 -21.15 31.13
N GLY A 244 3.64 -20.97 30.98
CA GLY A 244 4.26 -20.53 29.73
C GLY A 244 4.05 -21.51 28.57
N LYS A 245 3.99 -22.82 28.86
CA LYS A 245 3.76 -23.86 27.83
C LYS A 245 2.37 -23.75 27.19
N TRP A 246 1.40 -23.20 27.93
CA TRP A 246 0.02 -23.01 27.47
C TRP A 246 -0.22 -21.69 26.72
N SER A 247 0.75 -20.76 26.71
CA SER A 247 0.59 -19.41 26.13
C SER A 247 0.07 -19.43 24.68
N LYS A 248 0.66 -20.29 23.85
CA LYS A 248 0.24 -20.45 22.44
C LYS A 248 -1.16 -21.04 22.33
N SER A 249 -1.47 -22.09 23.10
CA SER A 249 -2.79 -22.74 23.09
C SER A 249 -3.90 -21.77 23.55
N ILE A 250 -3.66 -21.02 24.62
CA ILE A 250 -4.60 -20.00 25.12
C ILE A 250 -4.82 -18.89 24.08
N SER A 251 -3.74 -18.46 23.40
CA SER A 251 -3.84 -17.46 22.33
C SER A 251 -4.65 -17.96 21.13
N ASN A 252 -4.42 -19.22 20.72
CA ASN A 252 -5.19 -19.88 19.67
C ASN A 252 -6.64 -20.09 20.07
N HIS A 253 -6.92 -20.37 21.34
CA HIS A 253 -8.27 -20.49 21.87
C HIS A 253 -9.05 -19.19 21.70
N LEU A 254 -8.41 -18.04 21.93
CA LEU A 254 -9.04 -16.74 21.70
C LEU A 254 -9.35 -16.49 20.22
N TYR A 255 -8.50 -16.96 19.30
CA TYR A 255 -8.82 -16.95 17.85
C TYR A 255 -10.01 -17.86 17.55
N TRP A 256 -10.03 -19.06 18.11
CA TRP A 256 -11.12 -20.02 17.91
C TRP A 256 -12.45 -19.50 18.47
N VAL A 257 -12.46 -18.84 19.62
CA VAL A 257 -13.64 -18.18 20.21
C VAL A 257 -14.26 -17.23 19.18
N ALA A 258 -13.47 -16.32 18.61
CA ALA A 258 -13.96 -15.35 17.65
C ALA A 258 -14.34 -15.99 16.30
N ALA A 259 -13.54 -16.95 15.82
CA ALA A 259 -13.79 -17.59 14.52
C ALA A 259 -15.00 -18.55 14.55
N SER A 260 -15.30 -19.15 15.70
CA SER A 260 -16.37 -20.15 15.83
C SER A 260 -17.70 -19.57 16.32
N THR A 261 -17.74 -18.31 16.76
CA THR A 261 -19.00 -17.61 17.11
C THR A 261 -19.36 -16.65 15.98
N THR A 262 -19.90 -17.21 14.90
CA THR A 262 -20.14 -16.49 13.63
C THR A 262 -21.23 -15.43 13.71
N ASP A 263 -22.14 -15.55 14.68
CA ASP A 263 -23.21 -14.58 14.96
C ASP A 263 -22.77 -13.47 15.94
N GLY A 264 -21.56 -13.58 16.52
CA GLY A 264 -21.03 -12.60 17.45
C GLY A 264 -21.74 -12.57 18.82
N ASP A 265 -22.45 -13.62 19.20
CA ASP A 265 -23.09 -13.72 20.52
C ASP A 265 -22.05 -13.56 21.64
N SER A 266 -22.18 -12.48 22.41
CA SER A 266 -21.23 -12.12 23.46
C SER A 266 -21.21 -13.12 24.61
N ASP A 267 -22.35 -13.71 24.95
CA ASP A 267 -22.47 -14.67 26.04
C ASP A 267 -21.85 -16.00 25.63
N MET A 268 -22.10 -16.43 24.39
CA MET A 268 -21.44 -17.58 23.78
C MET A 268 -19.92 -17.36 23.70
N MET A 269 -19.45 -16.21 23.22
CA MET A 269 -18.03 -15.88 23.18
C MET A 269 -17.38 -15.90 24.58
N LEU A 270 -18.07 -15.38 25.60
CA LEU A 270 -17.60 -15.40 26.97
C LEU A 270 -17.54 -16.84 27.50
N ALA A 271 -18.56 -17.66 27.26
CA ALA A 271 -18.58 -19.07 27.63
C ALA A 271 -17.42 -19.84 26.95
N LYS A 272 -17.23 -19.64 25.63
CA LYS A 272 -16.09 -20.19 24.87
C LYS A 272 -14.78 -19.80 25.54
N TRP A 273 -14.63 -18.53 25.91
CA TRP A 273 -13.37 -18.05 26.46
C TRP A 273 -13.10 -18.62 27.86
N LEU A 274 -14.12 -18.69 28.71
CA LEU A 274 -14.00 -19.22 30.07
C LEU A 274 -13.72 -20.74 30.08
N SER A 275 -14.14 -21.49 29.07
CA SER A 275 -13.86 -22.93 28.96
C SER A 275 -12.37 -23.25 28.86
N VAL A 276 -11.52 -22.29 28.49
CA VAL A 276 -10.05 -22.49 28.42
C VAL A 276 -9.47 -22.96 29.75
N ALA A 277 -10.04 -22.51 30.89
CA ALA A 277 -9.58 -22.94 32.21
C ALA A 277 -9.91 -24.41 32.50
N ASN A 278 -11.02 -24.89 31.97
CA ASN A 278 -11.43 -26.30 32.08
C ASN A 278 -10.58 -27.17 31.15
N HIS A 279 -10.36 -26.75 29.91
CA HIS A 279 -9.50 -27.48 28.96
C HIS A 279 -8.06 -27.65 29.46
N ILE A 280 -7.50 -26.64 30.15
CA ILE A 280 -6.16 -26.73 30.76
C ILE A 280 -6.12 -27.81 31.87
N GLN A 281 -7.26 -28.08 32.51
CA GLN A 281 -7.43 -29.09 33.57
C GLN A 281 -7.97 -30.43 33.04
N ASP A 282 -8.06 -30.58 31.71
CA ASP A 282 -8.63 -31.76 31.04
C ASP A 282 -10.10 -32.03 31.40
N ILE A 283 -10.87 -30.94 31.63
CA ILE A 283 -12.31 -30.98 31.88
C ILE A 283 -13.04 -30.54 30.61
N HIS A 284 -13.88 -31.41 30.07
CA HIS A 284 -14.62 -31.19 28.81
C HIS A 284 -16.15 -31.18 28.98
N ASP A 285 -16.64 -31.33 30.22
CA ASP A 285 -18.06 -31.22 30.54
C ASP A 285 -18.40 -29.77 30.93
N HIS A 286 -19.44 -29.19 30.33
CA HIS A 286 -19.85 -27.79 30.51
C HIS A 286 -21.34 -27.69 30.91
N GLU A 287 -21.67 -26.85 31.90
CA GLU A 287 -23.05 -26.69 32.43
C GLU A 287 -23.97 -25.85 31.55
N THR A 288 -23.40 -25.05 30.65
CA THR A 288 -24.11 -24.23 29.65
C THR A 288 -24.24 -24.99 28.33
N ASP A 289 -25.16 -24.59 27.42
CA ASP A 289 -25.42 -25.14 26.06
C ASP A 289 -24.20 -25.06 25.10
N PHE A 290 -23.06 -25.49 25.59
CA PHE A 290 -21.77 -25.47 24.95
C PHE A 290 -21.45 -26.89 24.49
N PRO A 291 -21.20 -27.12 23.19
CA PRO A 291 -20.73 -28.42 22.72
C PRO A 291 -19.28 -28.70 23.13
#